data_AF-A0A7J0A8M0-F1
#
_entry.id   AF-A0A7J0A8M0-F1
#
_cell.length_a   1.000
_cell.length_b   1.000
_cell.length_c   1.000
_cell.angle_alpha   90.00
_cell.angle_beta   90.00
_cell.angle_gamma   90.00
#
_symmetry.space_group_name_H-M   'P 1'
#
loop_
_entity.id
_entity.type
_entity.pdbx_description
1 polymer ?
#
loop_
_entity_poly.entity_id
_entity_poly.type
_entity_poly.pdbx_seq_one_letter_code
_entity_poly.pdbx_strand_id
1 'polypeptide(L)'
;MNNRSNFKYFALSLRHETTAIDMDKVKKQRSNIVLYREKRDGEHYIRIEYAGDPAIALLLTQESDIRMAGDGSAYIATVTFSLPDFYDRYSPYAYIDYSRVYVRHPKPKREYTLPKSYLELLEQKRYGSSTVKTYRAYSNDFIECHKERNIDRLKVPDVNDITRMSIKSIRIFCIWMYVFLSGVHLYASNTADSVYFHVQLDTLGGLRVGQVLKLTYALANSQFDLVSSPVFNHSIEVVSGPKPHKSESYALVNGVGHKSHETGFYYFVRFRESGEIQLPVASVKVGNQIYTTSECQVTVHPSKVDVSKLKCNLKVEQLKGDYAKYRASLTCNARPDQNPPLLSINGKVTRPTSNSYSGSNDKEEYVYNYYFSSEGYEVSCKELTFGGIPYSVKTKKNKIDETDFLIIILIVLALFELIWWLVGRHRYRQEQEAALAEFVLENRTLPLNTSWAYTHYGVSHTLLLFSVLSFSTICVKLYASEVFIIIFLWIGILLVPLAYLSYRNQRRKLNFESTPTTLDKQAIYDKICKLADYYDWDIDHCGDDCIVAHTNPAIWHLTWGEQIFIVFDKSQVWINSVNDLNKRTSPFSFGYAKRNIRRIREALTQDVTIRD
;
A
#
# COMPACT_ATOMS: atom_id res chain seq x y z
N MET A 1 15.11 -30.54 63.94
CA MET A 1 14.55 -31.81 63.42
C MET A 1 13.64 -31.43 62.26
N ASN A 2 14.07 -31.32 61.00
CA ASN A 2 14.71 -32.26 60.08
C ASN A 2 13.81 -33.44 59.66
N ASN A 3 13.13 -33.30 58.52
CA ASN A 3 13.02 -34.27 57.42
C ASN A 3 12.24 -33.58 56.27
N ARG A 4 12.80 -33.21 55.10
CA ARG A 4 13.43 -33.98 53.99
C ARG A 4 12.55 -35.07 53.38
N SER A 5 11.98 -34.76 52.21
CA SER A 5 11.88 -35.64 51.02
C SER A 5 11.24 -34.83 49.86
N ASN A 6 12.04 -34.29 48.94
CA ASN A 6 12.54 -34.87 47.68
C ASN A 6 11.49 -35.14 46.58
N PHE A 7 11.53 -34.28 45.56
CA PHE A 7 11.65 -34.59 44.13
C PHE A 7 10.86 -35.79 43.55
N LYS A 8 9.85 -35.44 42.74
CA LYS A 8 9.45 -35.97 41.41
C LYS A 8 8.06 -35.34 41.18
N TYR A 9 7.86 -34.37 40.29
CA TYR A 9 7.91 -34.51 38.84
C TYR A 9 8.40 -33.22 38.16
N PHE A 10 9.71 -33.16 37.96
CA PHE A 10 10.34 -32.37 36.89
C PHE A 10 10.35 -33.27 35.64
N ALA A 11 9.21 -33.41 34.96
CA ALA A 11 9.10 -34.00 33.61
C ALA A 11 7.66 -33.98 33.08
N LEU A 12 7.07 -32.79 32.91
CA LEU A 12 6.03 -32.56 31.88
C LEU A 12 5.88 -31.08 31.50
N SER A 13 6.87 -30.25 31.86
CA SER A 13 7.03 -28.87 31.39
C SER A 13 7.67 -28.78 29.99
N LEU A 14 7.73 -29.90 29.26
CA LEU A 14 8.27 -29.99 27.89
C LEU A 14 7.26 -30.61 26.91
N ARG A 15 5.96 -30.58 27.23
CA ARG A 15 4.92 -31.07 26.30
C ARG A 15 3.67 -30.19 26.19
N HIS A 16 3.70 -28.96 26.69
CA HIS A 16 2.65 -27.95 26.46
C HIS A 16 3.16 -26.57 26.01
N GLU A 17 4.45 -26.46 25.67
CA GLU A 17 4.95 -25.32 24.86
C GLU A 17 4.71 -25.52 23.35
N THR A 18 4.27 -26.71 22.94
CA THR A 18 3.94 -27.01 21.54
C THR A 18 2.50 -26.67 21.13
N THR A 19 1.63 -26.21 22.03
CA THR A 19 0.21 -25.97 21.70
C THR A 19 -0.17 -24.50 21.52
N ALA A 20 0.63 -23.54 22.00
CA ALA A 20 0.36 -22.11 21.76
C ALA A 20 1.02 -21.59 20.46
N ILE A 21 2.19 -22.12 20.08
CA ILE A 21 2.82 -21.82 18.77
C ILE A 21 2.01 -22.44 17.62
N ASP A 22 1.26 -23.51 17.87
CA ASP A 22 0.39 -24.10 16.87
C ASP A 22 -0.96 -23.38 16.76
N MET A 23 -1.41 -22.62 17.77
CA MET A 23 -2.68 -21.89 17.66
C MET A 23 -2.65 -20.71 16.67
N ASP A 24 -1.47 -20.13 16.42
CA ASP A 24 -1.30 -19.11 15.37
C ASP A 24 -1.07 -19.74 13.98
N LYS A 25 -0.69 -21.03 13.92
CA LYS A 25 -0.84 -21.88 12.72
C LYS A 25 -2.26 -22.45 12.56
N VAL A 26 -3.08 -22.42 13.61
CA VAL A 26 -4.50 -22.85 13.62
C VAL A 26 -5.46 -21.67 13.34
N LYS A 27 -5.01 -20.67 12.57
CA LYS A 27 -5.81 -20.33 11.38
C LYS A 27 -5.68 -21.47 10.37
N LYS A 28 -6.24 -22.65 10.72
CA LYS A 28 -6.44 -23.73 9.76
C LYS A 28 -7.09 -23.09 8.54
N GLN A 29 -6.50 -23.32 7.38
CA GLN A 29 -7.15 -23.12 6.08
C GLN A 29 -8.63 -23.50 6.25
N ARG A 30 -9.53 -22.52 6.36
CA ARG A 30 -10.95 -22.83 6.23
C ARG A 30 -11.09 -23.31 4.81
N SER A 31 -11.53 -24.55 4.66
CA SER A 31 -11.85 -25.15 3.38
C SER A 31 -12.77 -24.20 2.62
N ASN A 32 -12.66 -24.16 1.30
CA ASN A 32 -13.52 -23.31 0.47
C ASN A 32 -14.56 -24.20 -0.22
N ILE A 33 -15.82 -23.82 -0.13
CA ILE A 33 -16.91 -24.41 -0.90
C ILE A 33 -17.31 -23.39 -1.96
N VAL A 34 -17.21 -23.78 -3.22
CA VAL A 34 -17.64 -22.96 -4.35
C VAL A 34 -18.89 -23.57 -4.97
N LEU A 35 -19.93 -22.76 -5.12
CA LEU A 35 -21.20 -23.19 -5.71
C LEU A 35 -21.28 -22.79 -7.18
N TYR A 36 -21.66 -23.74 -8.03
CA TYR A 36 -21.87 -23.51 -9.46
C TYR A 36 -23.25 -23.98 -9.87
N ARG A 37 -23.85 -23.26 -10.82
CA ARG A 37 -25.07 -23.74 -11.48
C ARG A 37 -24.67 -24.65 -12.63
N GLU A 38 -25.16 -25.88 -12.63
CA GLU A 38 -24.88 -26.88 -13.67
C GLU A 38 -26.19 -27.49 -14.17
N LYS A 39 -26.23 -27.88 -15.45
CA LYS A 39 -27.38 -28.57 -16.06
C LYS A 39 -26.93 -29.95 -16.49
N ARG A 40 -27.59 -31.00 -16.00
CA ARG A 40 -27.35 -32.40 -16.38
C ARG A 40 -28.68 -33.08 -16.67
N ASP A 41 -28.75 -33.82 -17.77
CA ASP A 41 -29.93 -34.59 -18.20
C ASP A 41 -31.25 -33.80 -18.20
N GLY A 42 -31.18 -32.51 -18.56
CA GLY A 42 -32.35 -31.62 -18.60
C GLY A 42 -32.69 -30.92 -17.28
N GLU A 43 -32.19 -31.44 -16.15
CA GLU A 43 -32.43 -30.95 -14.80
C GLU A 43 -31.33 -29.98 -14.31
N HIS A 44 -31.71 -29.05 -13.43
CA HIS A 44 -30.81 -28.03 -12.90
C HIS A 44 -30.27 -28.42 -11.52
N TYR A 45 -28.95 -28.43 -11.39
CA TYR A 45 -28.25 -28.76 -10.16
C TYR A 45 -27.35 -27.60 -9.70
N ILE A 46 -27.11 -27.55 -8.40
CA ILE A 46 -26.01 -26.80 -7.81
C ILE A 46 -24.87 -27.78 -7.58
N ARG A 47 -23.74 -27.56 -8.26
CA ARG A 47 -22.49 -28.26 -7.98
C ARG A 47 -21.79 -27.58 -6.82
N ILE A 48 -21.47 -28.37 -5.80
CA ILE A 48 -20.75 -28.01 -4.59
C ILE A 48 -19.32 -28.52 -4.76
N GLU A 49 -18.38 -27.63 -5.03
CA GLU A 49 -16.97 -27.98 -5.17
C GLU A 49 -16.24 -27.72 -3.86
N TYR A 50 -15.69 -28.79 -3.26
CA TYR A 50 -15.02 -28.75 -1.95
C TYR A 50 -13.56 -29.23 -2.00
N ALA A 51 -12.99 -29.30 -3.21
CA ALA A 51 -11.58 -29.58 -3.48
C ALA A 51 -11.02 -30.85 -2.80
N GLY A 52 -11.88 -31.85 -2.54
CA GLY A 52 -11.48 -33.10 -1.93
C GLY A 52 -11.21 -33.03 -0.42
N ASP A 53 -11.65 -31.98 0.28
CA ASP A 53 -11.54 -31.91 1.75
C ASP A 53 -12.35 -33.05 2.41
N PRO A 54 -11.69 -33.98 3.12
CA PRO A 54 -12.35 -35.16 3.67
C PRO A 54 -13.33 -34.84 4.81
N ALA A 55 -13.17 -33.72 5.51
CA ALA A 55 -14.08 -33.30 6.58
C ALA A 55 -15.40 -32.74 6.00
N ILE A 56 -15.30 -31.95 4.92
CA ILE A 56 -16.48 -31.44 4.21
C ILE A 56 -17.17 -32.56 3.44
N ALA A 57 -16.42 -33.47 2.82
CA ALA A 57 -16.98 -34.64 2.14
C ALA A 57 -17.83 -35.50 3.10
N LEU A 58 -17.35 -35.74 4.32
CA LEU A 58 -18.06 -36.52 5.32
C LEU A 58 -19.36 -35.84 5.80
N LEU A 59 -19.37 -34.51 5.94
CA LEU A 59 -20.57 -33.74 6.27
C LEU A 59 -21.60 -33.78 5.13
N LEU A 60 -21.15 -33.59 3.88
CA LEU A 60 -22.03 -33.64 2.71
C LEU A 60 -22.65 -35.03 2.49
N THR A 61 -21.92 -36.10 2.83
CA THR A 61 -22.41 -37.48 2.70
C THR A 61 -23.52 -37.82 3.71
N GLN A 62 -23.70 -37.01 4.76
CA GLN A 62 -24.77 -37.19 5.76
C GLN A 62 -26.12 -36.62 5.30
N GLU A 63 -26.16 -35.80 4.24
CA GLU A 63 -27.41 -35.27 3.68
C GLU A 63 -27.93 -36.18 2.55
N SER A 64 -29.17 -36.66 2.68
CA SER A 64 -29.81 -37.54 1.69
C SER A 64 -30.01 -36.90 0.32
N ASP A 65 -30.11 -35.56 0.30
CA ASP A 65 -30.44 -34.79 -0.90
C ASP A 65 -29.20 -34.40 -1.71
N ILE A 66 -28.01 -34.71 -1.18
CA ILE A 66 -26.71 -34.42 -1.79
C ILE A 66 -26.13 -35.71 -2.39
N ARG A 67 -25.83 -35.67 -3.69
CA ARG A 67 -25.21 -36.79 -4.42
C ARG A 67 -23.71 -36.53 -4.58
N MET A 68 -22.90 -37.38 -4.00
CA MET A 68 -21.44 -37.32 -4.11
C MET A 68 -20.99 -37.81 -5.49
N ALA A 69 -20.02 -37.12 -6.13
CA ALA A 69 -19.50 -37.51 -7.44
C ALA A 69 -18.08 -38.10 -7.42
N GLY A 70 -17.45 -38.16 -6.25
CA GLY A 70 -16.15 -38.84 -6.04
C GLY A 70 -14.92 -38.10 -6.58
N ASP A 71 -15.11 -36.98 -7.27
CA ASP A 71 -14.07 -36.11 -7.86
C ASP A 71 -13.75 -34.88 -7.00
N GLY A 72 -14.17 -34.88 -5.73
CA GLY A 72 -14.10 -33.69 -4.86
C GLY A 72 -15.26 -32.71 -5.06
N SER A 73 -16.30 -33.13 -5.77
CA SER A 73 -17.56 -32.39 -5.94
C SER A 73 -18.78 -33.21 -5.49
N ALA A 74 -19.85 -32.49 -5.14
CA ALA A 74 -21.17 -33.04 -4.86
C ALA A 74 -22.25 -32.21 -5.57
N TYR A 75 -23.44 -32.77 -5.72
CA TYR A 75 -24.55 -32.17 -6.47
C TYR A 75 -25.83 -32.21 -5.65
N ILE A 76 -26.58 -31.11 -5.66
CA ILE A 76 -27.91 -31.00 -5.08
C ILE A 76 -28.86 -30.38 -6.11
N ALA A 77 -30.09 -30.87 -6.18
CA ALA A 77 -31.07 -30.35 -7.13
C ALA A 77 -31.43 -28.89 -6.79
N THR A 78 -31.52 -28.02 -7.80
CA THR A 78 -31.78 -26.58 -7.57
C THR A 78 -33.13 -26.35 -6.90
N VAL A 79 -34.11 -27.23 -7.15
CA VAL A 79 -35.45 -27.18 -6.53
C VAL A 79 -35.44 -27.48 -5.03
N THR A 80 -34.43 -28.20 -4.54
CA THR A 80 -34.25 -28.56 -3.12
C THR A 80 -33.24 -27.64 -2.44
N PHE A 81 -32.45 -26.90 -3.21
CA PHE A 81 -31.37 -26.08 -2.69
C PHE A 81 -31.86 -24.72 -2.17
N SER A 82 -31.62 -24.45 -0.89
CA SER A 82 -31.84 -23.17 -0.22
C SER A 82 -30.50 -22.58 0.20
N LEU A 83 -30.11 -21.43 -0.38
CA LEU A 83 -28.83 -20.79 -0.06
C LEU A 83 -28.73 -20.38 1.42
N PRO A 84 -29.74 -19.76 2.06
CA PRO A 84 -29.66 -19.41 3.48
C PRO A 84 -29.43 -20.65 4.37
N ASP A 85 -30.19 -21.72 4.15
CA ASP A 85 -30.08 -22.94 4.96
C ASP A 85 -28.74 -23.64 4.74
N PHE A 86 -28.24 -23.66 3.50
CA PHE A 86 -26.91 -24.17 3.19
C PHE A 86 -25.82 -23.31 3.84
N TYR A 87 -25.97 -21.98 3.84
CA TYR A 87 -25.00 -21.08 4.44
C TYR A 87 -24.94 -21.25 5.96
N ASP A 88 -26.08 -21.35 6.63
CA ASP A 88 -26.15 -21.55 8.09
C ASP A 88 -25.51 -22.88 8.52
N ARG A 89 -25.69 -23.94 7.73
CA ARG A 89 -25.12 -25.27 8.01
C ARG A 89 -23.61 -25.35 7.78
N TYR A 90 -23.11 -24.78 6.67
CA TYR A 90 -21.72 -25.03 6.23
C TYR A 90 -20.74 -23.87 6.52
N SER A 91 -21.22 -22.64 6.76
CA SER A 91 -20.36 -21.48 7.05
C SER A 91 -19.49 -21.58 8.31
N PRO A 92 -19.84 -22.39 9.35
CA PRO A 92 -18.93 -22.64 10.46
C PRO A 92 -17.70 -23.48 10.08
N TYR A 93 -17.80 -24.29 9.01
CA TYR A 93 -16.79 -25.27 8.62
C TYR A 93 -15.96 -24.81 7.41
N ALA A 94 -16.57 -24.09 6.47
CA ALA A 94 -15.94 -23.63 5.24
C ALA A 94 -16.40 -22.22 4.85
N TYR A 95 -15.56 -21.48 4.12
CA TYR A 95 -16.03 -20.27 3.43
C TYR A 95 -16.86 -20.67 2.21
N ILE A 96 -18.00 -20.03 1.99
CA ILE A 96 -18.94 -20.39 0.91
C ILE A 96 -18.97 -19.26 -0.13
N ASP A 97 -18.46 -19.54 -1.32
CA ASP A 97 -18.56 -18.67 -2.48
C ASP A 97 -19.78 -19.05 -3.34
N TYR A 98 -20.84 -18.25 -3.21
CA TYR A 98 -22.10 -18.38 -3.96
C TYR A 98 -22.26 -17.32 -5.06
N SER A 99 -21.22 -16.51 -5.31
CA SER A 99 -21.26 -15.39 -6.27
C SER A 99 -21.59 -15.81 -7.70
N ARG A 100 -21.36 -17.08 -8.02
CA ARG A 100 -21.58 -17.69 -9.34
C ARG A 100 -22.98 -18.27 -9.52
N VAL A 101 -23.78 -18.35 -8.44
CA VAL A 101 -25.16 -18.85 -8.47
C VAL A 101 -26.17 -17.70 -8.49
N TYR A 102 -25.87 -16.56 -7.84
CA TYR A 102 -26.79 -15.42 -7.76
C TYR A 102 -26.17 -14.15 -8.36
N VAL A 103 -26.72 -13.71 -9.50
CA VAL A 103 -26.36 -12.43 -10.14
C VAL A 103 -27.08 -11.29 -9.40
N ARG A 104 -26.33 -10.26 -8.98
CA ARG A 104 -26.89 -9.06 -8.33
C ARG A 104 -27.89 -8.35 -9.25
N HIS A 105 -29.16 -8.26 -8.85
CA HIS A 105 -30.12 -7.36 -9.50
C HIS A 105 -29.87 -5.88 -9.11
N PRO A 106 -30.12 -4.92 -10.02
CA PRO A 106 -30.02 -3.49 -9.69
C PRO A 106 -31.17 -3.06 -8.77
N LYS A 107 -30.85 -2.33 -7.68
CA LYS A 107 -31.82 -1.91 -6.65
C LYS A 107 -32.86 -0.92 -7.21
N PRO A 108 -34.16 -1.06 -6.89
CA PRO A 108 -35.18 -0.06 -7.23
C PRO A 108 -35.12 1.15 -6.29
N LYS A 109 -35.29 2.36 -6.83
CA LYS A 109 -35.43 3.61 -6.05
C LYS A 109 -36.79 3.65 -5.34
N ARG A 110 -36.84 3.36 -4.04
CA ARG A 110 -37.90 3.85 -3.13
C ARG A 110 -37.23 4.56 -1.96
N GLU A 111 -37.68 5.78 -1.68
CA GLU A 111 -37.12 6.63 -0.63
C GLU A 111 -37.89 6.35 0.68
N TYR A 112 -37.22 5.74 1.66
CA TYR A 112 -37.79 5.54 3.00
C TYR A 112 -37.26 6.64 3.93
N THR A 113 -38.18 7.39 4.54
CA THR A 113 -37.87 8.43 5.53
C THR A 113 -37.90 7.87 6.94
N LEU A 114 -36.77 7.99 7.64
CA LEU A 114 -36.61 7.61 9.05
C LEU A 114 -37.51 8.48 9.98
N PRO A 115 -37.95 7.94 11.14
CA PRO A 115 -38.69 8.72 12.14
C PRO A 115 -37.90 9.95 12.62
N LYS A 116 -38.57 11.10 12.75
CA LYS A 116 -37.94 12.41 13.04
C LYS A 116 -37.07 12.42 14.32
N SER A 117 -37.47 11.71 15.38
CA SER A 117 -36.71 11.68 16.64
C SER A 117 -35.30 11.09 16.50
N TYR A 118 -35.11 10.19 15.53
CA TYR A 118 -33.81 9.56 15.29
C TYR A 118 -32.91 10.45 14.41
N LEU A 119 -33.49 11.21 13.49
CA LEU A 119 -32.77 12.21 12.70
C LEU A 119 -32.27 13.35 13.60
N GLU A 120 -33.10 13.81 14.54
CA GLU A 120 -32.72 14.81 15.52
C GLU A 120 -31.56 14.32 16.41
N LEU A 121 -31.57 13.07 16.87
CA LEU A 121 -30.46 12.48 17.66
C LEU A 121 -29.13 12.42 16.89
N LEU A 122 -29.18 12.17 15.58
CA LEU A 122 -27.99 12.13 14.72
C LEU A 122 -27.42 13.54 14.48
N GLU A 123 -28.29 14.54 14.34
CA GLU A 123 -27.91 15.94 14.19
C GLU A 123 -27.39 16.55 15.51
N GLN A 124 -27.99 16.19 16.66
CA GLN A 124 -27.58 16.68 17.98
C GLN A 124 -26.16 16.23 18.37
N LYS A 125 -25.73 15.04 17.91
CA LYS A 125 -24.37 14.53 18.14
C LYS A 125 -23.30 15.15 17.24
N ARG A 126 -23.62 16.18 16.44
CA ARG A 126 -22.70 16.92 15.55
C ARG A 126 -21.83 16.02 14.67
N TYR A 127 -22.38 14.93 14.15
CA TYR A 127 -21.67 14.10 13.17
C TYR A 127 -21.56 14.85 11.83
N GLY A 128 -20.44 14.64 11.11
CA GLY A 128 -20.26 15.20 9.77
C GLY A 128 -21.35 14.70 8.80
N SER A 129 -21.70 15.52 7.80
CA SER A 129 -22.78 15.23 6.84
C SER A 129 -22.59 13.89 6.12
N SER A 130 -21.35 13.47 5.87
CA SER A 130 -21.01 12.15 5.32
C SER A 130 -21.39 11.01 6.26
N THR A 131 -21.08 11.14 7.56
CA THR A 131 -21.40 10.15 8.59
C THR A 131 -22.90 10.00 8.78
N VAL A 132 -23.65 11.12 8.82
CA VAL A 132 -25.12 11.09 8.90
C VAL A 132 -25.72 10.38 7.67
N LYS A 133 -25.16 10.60 6.48
CA LYS A 133 -25.57 9.92 5.24
C LYS A 133 -25.30 8.40 5.30
N THR A 134 -24.16 7.99 5.84
CA THR A 134 -23.80 6.57 6.01
C THR A 134 -24.70 5.87 7.03
N TYR A 135 -24.97 6.49 8.18
CA TYR A 135 -25.89 5.91 9.16
C TYR A 135 -27.32 5.84 8.64
N ARG A 136 -27.77 6.84 7.89
CA ARG A 136 -29.06 6.81 7.19
C ARG A 136 -29.14 5.63 6.20
N ALA A 137 -28.07 5.36 5.46
CA ALA A 137 -28.00 4.23 4.54
C ALA A 137 -28.06 2.88 5.26
N TYR A 138 -27.31 2.70 6.36
CA TYR A 138 -27.38 1.47 7.17
C TYR A 138 -28.75 1.22 7.77
N SER A 139 -29.42 2.26 8.28
CA SER A 139 -30.76 2.12 8.84
C SER A 139 -31.80 1.81 7.75
N ASN A 140 -31.65 2.39 6.56
CA ASN A 140 -32.54 2.08 5.43
C ASN A 140 -32.33 0.64 4.93
N ASP A 141 -31.08 0.16 4.83
CA ASP A 141 -30.79 -1.25 4.49
C ASP A 141 -31.35 -2.20 5.55
N PHE A 142 -31.31 -1.85 6.84
CA PHE A 142 -31.90 -2.64 7.92
C PHE A 142 -33.44 -2.72 7.82
N ILE A 143 -34.11 -1.60 7.54
CA ILE A 143 -35.56 -1.55 7.33
C ILE A 143 -35.95 -2.37 6.09
N GLU A 144 -35.16 -2.30 5.02
CA GLU A 144 -35.39 -3.06 3.79
C GLU A 144 -35.22 -4.57 4.01
N CYS A 145 -34.24 -5.00 4.82
CA CYS A 145 -34.05 -6.41 5.19
C CYS A 145 -35.17 -7.00 6.05
N HIS A 146 -35.96 -6.18 6.74
CA HIS A 146 -37.01 -6.62 7.65
C HIS A 146 -38.44 -6.29 7.18
N LYS A 147 -38.58 -5.84 5.93
CA LYS A 147 -39.80 -5.26 5.36
C LYS A 147 -40.99 -6.23 5.21
N GLU A 148 -40.73 -7.54 5.19
CA GLU A 148 -41.78 -8.59 5.15
C GLU A 148 -42.14 -9.14 6.54
N ARG A 149 -41.45 -8.70 7.60
CA ARG A 149 -41.83 -9.01 8.98
C ARG A 149 -42.63 -7.84 9.53
N ASN A 150 -43.85 -8.11 9.97
CA ASN A 150 -44.71 -7.10 10.58
C ASN A 150 -44.00 -6.51 11.82
N ILE A 151 -43.55 -5.26 11.71
CA ILE A 151 -42.54 -4.63 12.60
C ILE A 151 -43.12 -4.35 14.01
N ASP A 152 -44.44 -4.46 14.20
CA ASP A 152 -45.11 -4.22 15.48
C ASP A 152 -45.02 -5.41 16.48
N ARG A 153 -44.29 -6.49 16.15
CA ARG A 153 -44.13 -7.67 17.03
C ARG A 153 -42.70 -8.08 17.36
N LEU A 154 -41.71 -7.19 17.27
CA LEU A 154 -40.36 -7.48 17.75
C LEU A 154 -40.27 -7.29 19.27
N LYS A 155 -40.29 -8.39 20.03
CA LYS A 155 -39.89 -8.39 21.45
C LYS A 155 -38.39 -8.71 21.55
N VAL A 156 -37.75 -8.12 22.56
CA VAL A 156 -36.33 -8.23 22.93
C VAL A 156 -35.72 -9.66 22.91
N PRO A 157 -36.45 -10.77 23.14
CA PRO A 157 -35.85 -12.10 23.11
C PRO A 157 -35.33 -12.55 21.74
N ASP A 158 -35.86 -12.05 20.62
CA ASP A 158 -35.49 -12.54 19.28
C ASP A 158 -34.21 -11.90 18.72
N VAL A 159 -33.69 -10.84 19.37
CA VAL A 159 -32.38 -10.26 19.05
C VAL A 159 -31.23 -11.11 19.63
N ASN A 160 -31.53 -12.02 20.55
CA ASN A 160 -30.52 -12.75 21.32
C ASN A 160 -30.09 -14.10 20.72
N ASP A 161 -30.66 -14.51 19.60
CA ASP A 161 -30.29 -15.76 18.93
C ASP A 161 -29.15 -15.57 17.90
N ILE A 162 -28.95 -14.36 17.38
CA ILE A 162 -27.83 -14.01 16.49
C ILE A 162 -26.51 -13.88 17.27
N THR A 163 -26.56 -13.60 18.57
CA THR A 163 -25.39 -13.46 19.47
C THR A 163 -24.92 -14.79 20.07
N ARG A 164 -25.61 -15.91 19.84
CA ARG A 164 -25.35 -17.19 20.54
C ARG A 164 -24.20 -18.03 19.96
N MET A 165 -23.80 -17.84 18.70
CA MET A 165 -22.68 -18.62 18.12
C MET A 165 -21.28 -18.13 18.55
N SER A 166 -21.13 -16.87 18.94
CA SER A 166 -19.84 -16.28 19.32
C SER A 166 -19.47 -16.43 20.80
N ILE A 167 -20.38 -16.95 21.64
CA ILE A 167 -20.21 -17.00 23.11
C ILE A 167 -19.80 -18.40 23.63
N LYS A 168 -19.77 -19.45 22.79
CA LYS A 168 -19.34 -20.79 23.24
C LYS A 168 -17.84 -20.88 23.58
N SER A 169 -16.97 -20.13 22.90
CA SER A 169 -15.53 -20.07 23.24
C SER A 169 -15.25 -19.22 24.47
N ILE A 170 -16.06 -18.17 24.69
CA ILE A 170 -15.96 -17.28 25.85
C ILE A 170 -16.50 -17.96 27.12
N ARG A 171 -17.52 -18.83 27.02
CA ARG A 171 -18.07 -19.54 28.19
C ARG A 171 -17.06 -20.44 28.88
N ILE A 172 -16.21 -21.15 28.14
CA ILE A 172 -15.18 -22.02 28.76
C ILE A 172 -14.13 -21.16 29.47
N PHE A 173 -13.73 -20.03 28.86
CA PHE A 173 -12.81 -19.08 29.49
C PHE A 173 -13.42 -18.41 30.74
N CYS A 174 -14.71 -18.06 30.70
CA CYS A 174 -15.44 -17.50 31.82
C CYS A 174 -15.70 -18.50 32.95
N ILE A 175 -15.84 -19.79 32.67
CA ILE A 175 -15.98 -20.84 33.69
C ILE A 175 -14.66 -21.02 34.47
N TRP A 176 -13.51 -20.94 33.80
CA TRP A 176 -12.20 -20.92 34.48
C TRP A 176 -11.96 -19.62 35.26
N MET A 177 -12.52 -18.50 34.80
CA MET A 177 -12.50 -17.23 35.53
C MET A 177 -13.47 -17.20 36.73
N TYR A 178 -14.58 -17.93 36.67
CA TYR A 178 -15.56 -18.04 37.76
C TYR A 178 -15.05 -18.90 38.92
N VAL A 179 -14.21 -19.90 38.63
CA VAL A 179 -13.57 -20.75 39.66
C VAL A 179 -12.39 -20.02 40.35
N PHE A 180 -11.80 -19.01 39.70
CA PHE A 180 -10.69 -18.21 40.26
C PHE A 180 -11.12 -16.93 41.02
N LEU A 181 -12.42 -16.60 41.05
CA LEU A 181 -12.99 -15.45 41.77
C LEU A 181 -14.06 -15.83 42.80
N SER A 182 -13.93 -16.99 43.44
CA SER A 182 -14.65 -17.27 44.70
C SER A 182 -13.89 -16.63 45.87
N GLY A 183 -13.95 -15.30 45.95
CA GLY A 183 -13.17 -14.59 46.97
C GLY A 183 -13.57 -13.17 47.33
N VAL A 184 -14.65 -12.58 46.80
CA VAL A 184 -15.33 -11.42 47.43
C VAL A 184 -16.80 -11.41 46.99
N HIS A 185 -17.68 -11.98 47.81
CA HIS A 185 -19.13 -11.82 47.69
C HIS A 185 -19.63 -11.26 49.02
N LEU A 186 -19.75 -9.93 49.13
CA LEU A 186 -20.74 -9.21 49.95
C LEU A 186 -20.56 -7.71 49.72
N TYR A 187 -21.67 -6.98 49.58
CA TYR A 187 -21.79 -5.52 49.42
C TYR A 187 -21.60 -4.90 48.02
N ALA A 188 -22.54 -5.16 47.10
CA ALA A 188 -22.80 -4.22 45.98
C ALA A 188 -24.23 -4.32 45.40
N SER A 189 -25.24 -4.64 46.23
CA SER A 189 -26.63 -4.79 45.77
C SER A 189 -27.58 -3.66 46.20
N ASN A 190 -27.11 -2.64 46.95
CA ASN A 190 -28.00 -1.62 47.55
C ASN A 190 -27.72 -0.17 47.10
N THR A 191 -26.85 0.08 46.11
CA THR A 191 -26.34 1.44 45.80
C THR A 191 -26.89 2.08 44.52
N ALA A 192 -27.86 1.48 43.84
CA ALA A 192 -28.32 1.98 42.54
C ALA A 192 -29.03 3.36 42.61
N ASP A 193 -29.63 3.69 43.76
CA ASP A 193 -30.40 4.94 43.96
C ASP A 193 -29.86 5.86 45.07
N SER A 194 -28.75 5.51 45.74
CA SER A 194 -28.20 6.35 46.82
C SER A 194 -27.24 7.42 46.28
N VAL A 195 -27.27 8.62 46.88
CA VAL A 195 -26.29 9.68 46.63
C VAL A 195 -25.01 9.32 47.39
N TYR A 196 -23.88 9.22 46.69
CA TYR A 196 -22.57 8.96 47.29
C TYR A 196 -21.46 9.71 46.55
N PHE A 197 -20.40 10.05 47.29
CA PHE A 197 -19.26 10.83 46.78
C PHE A 197 -18.01 9.96 46.78
N HIS A 198 -17.37 9.82 45.62
CA HIS A 198 -16.22 8.92 45.43
C HIS A 198 -15.09 9.58 44.67
N VAL A 199 -13.91 8.96 44.77
CA VAL A 199 -12.69 9.38 44.06
C VAL A 199 -12.34 8.33 43.02
N GLN A 200 -12.05 8.77 41.80
CA GLN A 200 -11.62 7.93 40.68
C GLN A 200 -10.26 8.40 40.17
N LEU A 201 -9.36 7.44 39.99
CA LEU A 201 -8.06 7.64 39.36
C LEU A 201 -7.95 6.67 38.17
N ASP A 202 -7.62 7.18 36.99
CA ASP A 202 -7.43 6.36 35.79
C ASP A 202 -6.09 5.58 35.89
N THR A 203 -6.18 4.30 36.28
CA THR A 203 -5.03 3.41 36.51
C THR A 203 -4.75 2.44 35.37
N LEU A 204 -5.47 2.53 34.24
CA LEU A 204 -5.27 1.65 33.08
C LEU A 204 -3.85 1.81 32.52
N GLY A 205 -2.95 0.88 32.85
CA GLY A 205 -1.53 0.89 32.47
C GLY A 205 -0.54 0.93 33.65
N GLY A 206 -1.04 0.94 34.90
CA GLY A 206 -0.22 1.02 36.11
C GLY A 206 0.19 2.45 36.46
N LEU A 207 0.33 2.72 37.75
CA LEU A 207 0.61 4.05 38.30
C LEU A 207 2.13 4.25 38.46
N ARG A 208 2.72 5.26 37.82
CA ARG A 208 4.18 5.53 37.91
C ARG A 208 4.52 6.98 38.19
N VAL A 209 5.70 7.20 38.79
CA VAL A 209 6.25 8.54 39.05
C VAL A 209 6.42 9.31 37.73
N GLY A 210 6.04 10.59 37.73
CA GLY A 210 6.20 11.52 36.59
C GLY A 210 5.03 11.57 35.61
N GLN A 211 4.11 10.61 35.65
CA GLN A 211 2.93 10.58 34.78
C GLN A 211 1.89 11.63 35.19
N VAL A 212 1.27 12.29 34.20
CA VAL A 212 0.13 13.19 34.44
C VAL A 212 -1.16 12.40 34.32
N LEU A 213 -1.95 12.36 35.39
CA LEU A 213 -3.13 11.53 35.52
C LEU A 213 -4.34 12.36 35.90
N LYS A 214 -5.53 11.88 35.52
CA LYS A 214 -6.79 12.53 35.86
C LYS A 214 -7.34 11.94 37.16
N LEU A 215 -7.35 12.75 38.21
CA LEU A 215 -7.97 12.44 39.50
C LEU A 215 -9.33 13.13 39.58
N THR A 216 -10.40 12.36 39.63
CA THR A 216 -11.79 12.84 39.57
C THR A 216 -12.48 12.61 40.90
N TYR A 217 -13.16 13.64 41.41
CA TYR A 217 -14.04 13.58 42.56
C TYR A 217 -15.47 13.71 42.04
N ALA A 218 -16.26 12.64 42.17
CA ALA A 218 -17.57 12.53 41.54
C ALA A 218 -18.65 12.19 42.58
N LEU A 219 -19.74 12.96 42.52
CA LEU A 219 -20.96 12.77 43.27
C LEU A 219 -21.97 12.08 42.35
N ALA A 220 -22.37 10.86 42.72
CA ALA A 220 -23.38 10.12 41.99
C ALA A 220 -24.80 10.60 42.36
N ASN A 221 -25.64 10.71 41.34
CA ASN A 221 -27.09 10.93 41.41
C ASN A 221 -27.54 12.24 42.08
N SER A 222 -26.67 13.26 42.18
CA SER A 222 -27.02 14.59 42.71
C SER A 222 -26.07 15.71 42.22
N GLN A 223 -26.38 16.96 42.60
CA GLN A 223 -25.54 18.16 42.45
C GLN A 223 -25.21 18.74 43.83
N PHE A 224 -24.07 19.42 43.96
CA PHE A 224 -23.60 19.98 45.22
C PHE A 224 -23.59 21.51 45.21
N ASP A 225 -23.81 22.09 46.38
CA ASP A 225 -23.90 23.54 46.58
C ASP A 225 -22.56 24.15 47.00
N LEU A 226 -21.80 23.42 47.82
CA LEU A 226 -20.51 23.85 48.36
C LEU A 226 -19.48 22.71 48.28
N VAL A 227 -18.23 23.06 48.00
CA VAL A 227 -17.11 22.13 47.89
C VAL A 227 -16.01 22.51 48.89
N SER A 228 -15.58 21.53 49.68
CA SER A 228 -14.32 21.57 50.41
C SER A 228 -13.26 20.85 49.58
N SER A 229 -12.38 21.64 48.93
CA SER A 229 -11.36 21.13 48.01
C SER A 229 -10.34 20.22 48.71
N PRO A 230 -9.82 19.19 48.01
CA PRO A 230 -8.79 18.32 48.54
C PRO A 230 -7.47 19.05 48.77
N VAL A 231 -6.77 18.72 49.86
CA VAL A 231 -5.46 19.28 50.22
C VAL A 231 -4.36 18.32 49.76
N PHE A 232 -3.61 18.71 48.72
CA PHE A 232 -2.53 17.90 48.16
C PHE A 232 -1.25 18.02 48.97
N ASN A 233 -0.59 16.88 49.23
CA ASN A 233 0.72 16.83 49.87
C ASN A 233 1.86 16.99 48.84
N HIS A 234 3.11 17.03 49.31
CA HIS A 234 4.29 17.19 48.44
C HIS A 234 4.52 16.03 47.46
N SER A 235 3.98 14.85 47.75
CA SER A 235 4.10 13.66 46.89
C SER A 235 3.21 13.74 45.64
N ILE A 236 2.22 14.64 45.60
CA ILE A 236 1.30 14.86 44.47
C ILE A 236 1.35 16.31 44.01
N GLU A 237 1.86 16.54 42.80
CA GLU A 237 1.84 17.84 42.14
C GLU A 237 0.52 18.05 41.39
N VAL A 238 -0.14 19.19 41.59
CA VAL A 238 -1.29 19.60 40.78
C VAL A 238 -0.79 20.31 39.53
N VAL A 239 -0.93 19.65 38.38
CA VAL A 239 -0.52 20.19 37.07
C VAL A 239 -1.56 21.18 36.53
N SER A 240 -2.86 20.86 36.67
CA SER A 240 -3.94 21.82 36.39
C SER A 240 -5.26 21.39 37.00
N GLY A 241 -6.12 22.35 37.37
CA GLY A 241 -7.44 22.13 37.95
C GLY A 241 -7.72 23.08 39.13
N PRO A 242 -8.92 23.02 39.73
CA PRO A 242 -10.01 22.10 39.41
C PRO A 242 -10.70 22.45 38.08
N LYS A 243 -11.21 21.42 37.38
CA LYS A 243 -12.08 21.54 36.19
C LYS A 243 -13.40 20.83 36.45
N PRO A 244 -14.54 21.32 35.93
CA PRO A 244 -15.83 20.70 36.15
C PRO A 244 -15.91 19.31 35.51
N HIS A 245 -16.50 18.36 36.23
CA HIS A 245 -16.82 17.02 35.75
C HIS A 245 -18.34 16.84 35.67
N LYS A 246 -18.83 16.33 34.53
CA LYS A 246 -20.20 15.84 34.36
C LYS A 246 -20.14 14.58 33.51
N SER A 247 -20.86 13.54 33.93
CA SER A 247 -20.95 12.27 33.22
C SER A 247 -22.38 11.73 33.31
N GLU A 248 -22.87 11.17 32.21
CA GLU A 248 -24.14 10.46 32.16
C GLU A 248 -23.88 9.10 31.55
N SER A 249 -24.28 8.04 32.24
CA SER A 249 -24.11 6.68 31.75
C SER A 249 -25.42 5.90 31.81
N TYR A 250 -25.57 4.96 30.89
CA TYR A 250 -26.73 4.08 30.83
C TYR A 250 -26.24 2.64 30.86
N ALA A 251 -26.70 1.87 31.85
CA ALA A 251 -26.34 0.46 32.02
C ALA A 251 -27.59 -0.40 32.09
N LEU A 252 -27.56 -1.56 31.44
CA LEU A 252 -28.58 -2.60 31.59
C LEU A 252 -28.11 -3.58 32.65
N VAL A 253 -28.72 -3.55 33.84
CA VAL A 253 -28.44 -4.48 34.94
C VAL A 253 -29.69 -5.32 35.14
N ASN A 254 -29.56 -6.64 35.04
CA ASN A 254 -30.68 -7.59 35.15
C ASN A 254 -31.87 -7.30 34.21
N GLY A 255 -31.61 -6.76 33.01
CA GLY A 255 -32.66 -6.44 32.03
C GLY A 255 -33.43 -5.14 32.31
N VAL A 256 -33.06 -4.40 33.36
CA VAL A 256 -33.60 -3.06 33.67
C VAL A 256 -32.56 -2.00 33.30
N GLY A 257 -33.01 -0.96 32.61
CA GLY A 257 -32.17 0.18 32.23
C GLY A 257 -31.97 1.14 33.40
N HIS A 258 -30.73 1.29 33.85
CA HIS A 258 -30.33 2.26 34.87
C HIS A 258 -29.60 3.42 34.21
N LYS A 259 -30.03 4.65 34.51
CA LYS A 259 -29.30 5.88 34.16
C LYS A 259 -28.56 6.35 35.41
N SER A 260 -27.24 6.49 35.34
CA SER A 260 -26.46 7.15 36.37
C SER A 260 -26.01 8.54 35.90
N HIS A 261 -26.12 9.51 36.79
CA HIS A 261 -25.66 10.88 36.56
C HIS A 261 -24.57 11.18 37.58
N GLU A 262 -23.41 11.65 37.13
CA GLU A 262 -22.33 12.07 38.01
C GLU A 262 -22.00 13.54 37.78
N THR A 263 -21.89 14.31 38.86
CA THR A 263 -21.36 15.67 38.84
C THR A 263 -20.18 15.79 39.78
N GLY A 264 -19.22 16.65 39.46
CA GLY A 264 -17.98 16.69 40.23
C GLY A 264 -16.96 17.68 39.71
N PHE A 265 -15.72 17.44 40.08
CA PHE A 265 -14.56 18.17 39.59
C PHE A 265 -13.37 17.23 39.47
N TYR A 266 -12.40 17.58 38.64
CA TYR A 266 -11.18 16.80 38.47
C TYR A 266 -9.94 17.68 38.40
N TYR A 267 -8.80 17.07 38.74
CA TYR A 267 -7.47 17.63 38.63
C TYR A 267 -6.63 16.76 37.70
N PHE A 268 -5.71 17.39 36.97
CA PHE A 268 -4.57 16.71 36.40
C PHE A 268 -3.44 16.76 37.41
N VAL A 269 -3.01 15.60 37.89
CA VAL A 269 -2.01 15.45 38.95
C VAL A 269 -0.82 14.64 38.48
N ARG A 270 0.35 14.86 39.09
CA ARG A 270 1.57 14.11 38.84
C ARG A 270 2.17 13.64 40.15
N PHE A 271 2.39 12.34 40.28
CA PHE A 271 3.07 11.77 41.45
C PHE A 271 4.59 11.99 41.35
N ARG A 272 5.19 12.49 42.43
CA ARG A 272 6.63 12.81 42.52
C ARG A 272 7.45 11.70 43.15
N GLU A 273 6.82 10.83 43.92
CA GLU A 273 7.46 9.78 44.69
C GLU A 273 6.83 8.42 44.37
N SER A 274 7.63 7.36 44.48
CA SER A 274 7.16 5.98 44.37
C SER A 274 6.88 5.41 45.76
N GLY A 275 5.88 4.55 45.90
CA GLY A 275 5.45 3.97 47.17
C GLY A 275 3.93 3.99 47.30
N GLU A 276 3.43 3.67 48.50
CA GLU A 276 2.01 3.83 48.81
C GLU A 276 1.71 5.29 49.11
N ILE A 277 0.85 5.90 48.31
CA ILE A 277 0.48 7.31 48.43
C ILE A 277 -1.02 7.42 48.72
N GLN A 278 -1.33 8.14 49.79
CA GLN A 278 -2.69 8.50 50.17
C GLN A 278 -3.26 9.56 49.21
N LEU A 279 -4.43 9.29 48.61
CA LEU A 279 -5.16 10.28 47.84
C LEU A 279 -5.87 11.26 48.77
N PRO A 280 -5.87 12.57 48.47
CA PRO A 280 -6.46 13.55 49.37
C PRO A 280 -7.98 13.47 49.37
N VAL A 281 -8.57 13.55 50.56
CA VAL A 281 -10.01 13.51 50.77
C VAL A 281 -10.64 14.84 50.35
N ALA A 282 -11.84 14.79 49.78
CA ALA A 282 -12.66 15.96 49.53
C ALA A 282 -14.06 15.76 50.12
N SER A 283 -14.75 16.87 50.39
CA SER A 283 -16.14 16.84 50.86
C SER A 283 -17.01 17.80 50.07
N VAL A 284 -18.27 17.42 49.87
CA VAL A 284 -19.29 18.25 49.22
C VAL A 284 -20.55 18.33 50.07
N LYS A 285 -21.21 19.49 50.06
CA LYS A 285 -22.49 19.70 50.74
C LYS A 285 -23.63 19.62 49.72
N VAL A 286 -24.63 18.78 50.01
CA VAL A 286 -25.85 18.60 49.22
C VAL A 286 -27.03 18.85 50.16
N GLY A 287 -27.69 20.00 50.03
CA GLY A 287 -28.73 20.40 50.99
C GLY A 287 -28.16 20.52 52.41
N ASN A 288 -28.66 19.72 53.36
CA ASN A 288 -28.20 19.74 54.76
C ASN A 288 -27.21 18.62 55.12
N GLN A 289 -26.77 17.81 54.15
CA GLN A 289 -25.92 16.66 54.37
C GLN A 289 -24.54 16.85 53.71
N ILE A 290 -23.49 16.38 54.37
CA ILE A 290 -22.11 16.44 53.88
C ILE A 290 -21.69 15.04 53.45
N TYR A 291 -21.16 14.94 52.24
CA TYR A 291 -20.62 13.71 51.68
C TYR A 291 -19.11 13.84 51.52
N THR A 292 -18.37 12.87 52.03
CA THR A 292 -16.90 12.86 52.02
C THR A 292 -16.40 11.63 51.28
N THR A 293 -15.38 11.79 50.45
CA THR A 293 -14.78 10.64 49.75
C THR A 293 -14.09 9.70 50.74
N SER A 294 -14.12 8.40 50.48
CA SER A 294 -13.36 7.41 51.26
C SER A 294 -11.85 7.65 51.16
N GLU A 295 -11.13 7.39 52.25
CA GLU A 295 -9.67 7.33 52.23
C GLU A 295 -9.22 6.23 51.25
N CYS A 296 -8.36 6.58 50.31
CA CYS A 296 -7.89 5.67 49.27
C CYS A 296 -6.38 5.77 49.15
N GLN A 297 -5.71 4.63 49.20
CA GLN A 297 -4.26 4.53 48.98
C GLN A 297 -3.98 3.90 47.63
N VAL A 298 -2.99 4.43 46.93
CA VAL A 298 -2.55 3.93 45.62
C VAL A 298 -1.06 3.64 45.63
N THR A 299 -0.65 2.52 45.06
CA THR A 299 0.77 2.15 44.93
C THR A 299 1.34 2.76 43.65
N VAL A 300 2.29 3.68 43.79
CA VAL A 300 3.02 4.32 42.67
C VAL A 300 4.35 3.60 42.45
N HIS A 301 4.55 3.05 41.26
CA HIS A 301 5.80 2.40 40.89
C HIS A 301 6.87 3.42 40.41
N PRO A 302 8.17 3.12 40.53
CA PRO A 302 9.24 3.93 39.95
C PRO A 302 9.09 4.10 38.44
N SER A 303 9.64 5.19 37.87
CA SER A 303 9.64 5.42 36.42
C SER A 303 10.52 4.40 35.70
N LYS A 304 9.95 3.26 35.32
CA LYS A 304 10.66 2.15 34.65
C LYS A 304 10.98 2.42 33.16
N VAL A 305 11.05 3.67 32.73
CA VAL A 305 11.29 3.98 31.31
C VAL A 305 12.79 4.05 31.06
N ASP A 306 13.36 2.92 30.68
CA ASP A 306 14.70 2.87 30.12
C ASP A 306 14.68 3.50 28.72
N VAL A 307 15.07 4.78 28.64
CA VAL A 307 15.06 5.57 27.41
C VAL A 307 15.86 4.90 26.30
N SER A 308 16.90 4.12 26.64
CA SER A 308 17.72 3.39 25.67
C SER A 308 16.95 2.29 24.92
N LYS A 309 15.84 1.82 25.48
CA LYS A 309 14.98 0.78 24.90
C LYS A 309 13.76 1.35 24.18
N LEU A 310 13.49 2.65 24.25
CA LEU A 310 12.36 3.29 23.57
C LEU A 310 12.57 3.32 22.06
N LYS A 311 11.57 2.81 21.33
CA LYS A 311 11.51 2.80 19.87
C LYS A 311 10.14 3.26 19.42
N CYS A 312 10.09 4.43 18.80
CA CYS A 312 8.93 4.91 18.04
C CYS A 312 9.26 5.03 16.56
N ASN A 313 8.33 4.65 15.69
CA ASN A 313 8.45 4.74 14.24
C ASN A 313 7.20 5.41 13.65
N LEU A 314 7.42 6.45 12.83
CA LEU A 314 6.38 7.11 12.06
C LEU A 314 6.49 6.66 10.60
N LYS A 315 5.45 5.98 10.13
CA LYS A 315 5.30 5.57 8.72
C LYS A 315 4.15 6.34 8.08
N VAL A 316 4.28 6.66 6.80
CA VAL A 316 3.18 7.25 6.00
C VAL A 316 3.01 6.39 4.76
N GLU A 317 1.81 5.86 4.56
CA GLU A 317 1.45 4.98 3.44
C GLU A 317 0.35 5.63 2.60
N GLN A 318 0.42 5.44 1.29
CA GLN A 318 -0.65 5.86 0.38
C GLN A 318 -1.72 4.75 0.28
N LEU A 319 -2.99 5.12 0.45
CA LEU A 319 -4.11 4.19 0.38
C LEU A 319 -4.72 4.20 -1.04
N LYS A 320 -5.29 3.05 -1.45
CA LYS A 320 -5.93 2.87 -2.77
C LYS A 320 -7.45 3.10 -2.76
N GLY A 321 -7.99 3.81 -1.77
CA GLY A 321 -9.45 3.98 -1.60
C GLY A 321 -9.88 5.44 -1.51
N ASP A 322 -11.15 5.71 -1.85
CA ASP A 322 -11.69 7.07 -2.04
C ASP A 322 -11.81 7.91 -0.74
N TYR A 323 -11.73 7.28 0.43
CA TYR A 323 -11.99 7.94 1.71
C TYR A 323 -10.82 8.78 2.26
N ALA A 324 -9.58 8.33 2.05
CA ALA A 324 -8.39 9.03 2.50
C ALA A 324 -7.20 8.65 1.61
N LYS A 325 -6.41 9.64 1.15
CA LYS A 325 -5.26 9.40 0.26
C LYS A 325 -4.05 8.81 1.02
N TYR A 326 -3.87 9.18 2.29
CA TYR A 326 -2.72 8.76 3.10
C TYR A 326 -3.15 8.26 4.50
N ARG A 327 -2.35 7.34 5.04
CA ARG A 327 -2.37 6.90 6.43
C ARG A 327 -1.00 7.12 7.05
N ALA A 328 -0.91 8.01 8.04
CA ALA A 328 0.25 8.04 8.93
C ALA A 328 0.01 7.11 10.12
N SER A 329 0.99 6.26 10.44
CA SER A 329 0.96 5.32 11.56
C SER A 329 2.17 5.60 12.45
N LEU A 330 1.90 6.02 13.69
CA LEU A 330 2.91 6.13 14.75
C LEU A 330 2.85 4.87 15.61
N THR A 331 3.92 4.08 15.58
CA THR A 331 4.06 2.88 16.39
C THR A 331 5.12 3.11 17.46
N CYS A 332 4.80 2.84 18.73
CA CYS A 332 5.73 2.99 19.86
C CYS A 332 5.72 1.71 20.70
N ASN A 333 6.88 1.33 21.24
CA ASN A 333 6.99 0.17 22.14
C ASN A 333 6.72 0.48 23.62
N ALA A 334 6.27 1.71 23.90
CA ALA A 334 5.82 2.17 25.19
C ALA A 334 4.66 3.14 24.98
N ARG A 335 3.85 3.36 26.01
CA ARG A 335 2.75 4.33 25.97
C ARG A 335 3.31 5.75 26.10
N PRO A 336 3.06 6.66 25.14
CA PRO A 336 3.44 8.06 25.27
C PRO A 336 2.68 8.76 26.40
N ASP A 337 3.28 9.77 27.01
CA ASP A 337 2.62 10.58 28.04
C ASP A 337 1.42 11.33 27.46
N GLN A 338 1.57 11.86 26.23
CA GLN A 338 0.47 12.35 25.43
C GLN A 338 -0.22 11.15 24.79
N ASN A 339 -1.22 10.57 25.48
CA ASN A 339 -2.03 9.50 24.92
C ASN A 339 -3.50 9.96 24.73
N PRO A 340 -3.97 10.19 23.50
CA PRO A 340 -3.28 9.96 22.23
C PRO A 340 -2.25 11.06 21.87
N PRO A 341 -1.17 10.71 21.16
CA PRO A 341 -0.18 11.68 20.70
C PRO A 341 -0.76 12.57 19.60
N LEU A 342 -0.15 13.74 19.38
CA LEU A 342 -0.57 14.70 18.35
C LEU A 342 0.47 14.78 17.23
N LEU A 343 0.02 14.68 15.98
CA LEU A 343 0.85 14.93 14.81
C LEU A 343 0.56 16.32 14.21
N SER A 344 1.58 16.99 13.72
CA SER A 344 1.45 18.11 12.78
C SER A 344 1.50 17.55 11.37
N ILE A 345 0.37 17.61 10.66
CA ILE A 345 0.21 17.18 9.27
C ILE A 345 0.02 18.44 8.43
N ASN A 346 0.99 18.78 7.58
CA ASN A 346 1.00 20.01 6.77
C ASN A 346 0.78 21.28 7.62
N GLY A 347 1.40 21.33 8.81
CA GLY A 347 1.26 22.44 9.76
C GLY A 347 -0.03 22.42 10.61
N LYS A 348 -0.95 21.48 10.35
CA LYS A 348 -2.20 21.34 11.12
C LYS A 348 -2.07 20.25 12.19
N VAL A 349 -2.33 20.63 13.43
CA VAL A 349 -2.37 19.69 14.57
C VAL A 349 -3.56 18.75 14.42
N THR A 350 -3.27 17.44 14.38
CA THR A 350 -4.22 16.38 14.07
C THR A 350 -4.16 15.30 15.16
N ARG A 351 -5.35 14.84 15.59
CA ARG A 351 -5.53 13.70 16.51
C ARG A 351 -5.66 12.39 15.74
N PRO A 352 -5.28 11.25 16.32
CA PRO A 352 -5.42 9.97 15.64
C PRO A 352 -6.89 9.62 15.42
N THR A 353 -7.17 9.02 14.27
CA THR A 353 -8.47 8.47 13.90
C THR A 353 -8.73 7.14 14.58
N SER A 354 -7.68 6.36 14.84
CA SER A 354 -7.76 5.11 15.60
C SER A 354 -6.48 4.82 16.38
N ASN A 355 -6.61 4.04 17.45
CA ASN A 355 -5.51 3.55 18.27
C ASN A 355 -5.67 2.05 18.54
N SER A 356 -4.55 1.34 18.69
CA SER A 356 -4.53 -0.06 19.09
C SER A 356 -3.34 -0.35 19.99
N TYR A 357 -3.49 -1.38 20.84
CA TYR A 357 -2.46 -1.86 21.74
C TYR A 357 -2.33 -3.38 21.59
N SER A 358 -1.09 -3.86 21.54
CA SER A 358 -0.76 -5.28 21.65
C SER A 358 0.36 -5.46 22.69
N GLY A 359 0.31 -6.56 23.45
CA GLY A 359 1.33 -6.88 24.44
C GLY A 359 1.51 -8.38 24.54
N SER A 360 2.72 -8.87 24.25
CA SER A 360 3.09 -10.29 24.40
C SER A 360 4.58 -10.40 24.77
N ASN A 361 4.90 -11.21 25.78
CA ASN A 361 6.26 -11.56 26.23
C ASN A 361 7.25 -10.36 26.23
N ASP A 362 7.00 -9.38 27.10
CA ASP A 362 7.83 -8.16 27.29
C ASP A 362 7.96 -7.24 26.05
N LYS A 363 7.12 -7.43 25.03
CA LYS A 363 7.00 -6.52 23.88
C LYS A 363 5.61 -5.89 23.88
N GLU A 364 5.55 -4.65 24.35
CA GLU A 364 4.37 -3.79 24.19
C GLU A 364 4.46 -3.06 22.84
N GLU A 365 3.33 -2.86 22.18
CA GLU A 365 3.22 -2.10 20.94
C GLU A 365 1.94 -1.26 20.95
N TYR A 366 2.10 0.05 20.85
CA TYR A 366 1.06 1.06 20.77
C TYR A 366 1.05 1.65 19.36
N VAL A 367 -0.06 1.55 18.64
CA VAL A 367 -0.19 2.03 17.26
C VAL A 367 -1.27 3.11 17.19
N TYR A 368 -0.95 4.24 16.57
CA TYR A 368 -1.84 5.38 16.36
C TYR A 368 -1.93 5.70 14.87
N ASN A 369 -3.13 5.64 14.30
CA ASN A 369 -3.36 5.88 12.88
C ASN A 369 -4.06 7.22 12.63
N TYR A 370 -3.58 7.94 11.62
CA TYR A 370 -4.08 9.25 11.19
C TYR A 370 -4.37 9.19 9.69
N TYR A 371 -5.63 9.37 9.33
CA TYR A 371 -6.07 9.35 7.93
C TYR A 371 -6.25 10.79 7.44
N PHE A 372 -5.68 11.10 6.28
CA PHE A 372 -5.78 12.43 5.69
C PHE A 372 -5.66 12.40 4.16
N SER A 373 -6.15 13.47 3.52
CA SER A 373 -6.07 13.67 2.07
C SER A 373 -5.46 15.04 1.79
N SER A 374 -4.37 15.05 1.02
CA SER A 374 -3.66 16.25 0.60
C SER A 374 -2.86 15.97 -0.68
N GLU A 375 -2.43 17.01 -1.40
CA GLU A 375 -1.63 16.82 -2.62
C GLU A 375 -0.21 16.30 -2.32
N GLY A 376 0.36 16.72 -1.18
CA GLY A 376 1.57 16.16 -0.58
C GLY A 376 1.47 16.11 0.94
N TYR A 377 2.51 15.63 1.62
CA TYR A 377 2.50 15.52 3.08
C TYR A 377 3.81 15.97 3.73
N GLU A 378 3.70 16.60 4.89
CA GLU A 378 4.74 16.85 5.86
C GLU A 378 4.18 16.49 7.24
N VAL A 379 4.62 15.35 7.78
CA VAL A 379 4.11 14.77 9.01
C VAL A 379 5.23 14.75 10.06
N SER A 380 4.99 15.41 11.18
CA SER A 380 5.91 15.48 12.32
C SER A 380 5.16 15.27 13.63
N CYS A 381 5.83 14.77 14.66
CA CYS A 381 5.29 14.71 16.02
C CYS A 381 5.45 16.08 16.67
N LYS A 382 4.37 16.66 17.24
CA LYS A 382 4.44 17.99 17.86
C LYS A 382 5.19 17.92 19.19
N GLU A 383 4.77 17.01 20.07
CA GLU A 383 5.34 16.76 21.40
C GLU A 383 5.10 15.30 21.72
N LEU A 384 6.17 14.50 21.73
CA LEU A 384 6.13 13.09 22.11
C LEU A 384 7.07 12.91 23.30
N THR A 385 6.53 12.58 24.47
CA THR A 385 7.33 12.37 25.68
C THR A 385 7.02 11.02 26.32
N PHE A 386 8.00 10.49 27.05
CA PHE A 386 7.86 9.29 27.86
C PHE A 386 8.43 9.54 29.25
N GLY A 387 7.60 9.45 30.29
CA GLY A 387 8.02 9.79 31.64
C GLY A 387 8.53 11.24 31.78
N GLY A 388 8.02 12.15 30.96
CA GLY A 388 8.42 13.56 30.92
C GLY A 388 9.65 13.86 30.04
N ILE A 389 10.30 12.86 29.43
CA ILE A 389 11.48 13.04 28.58
C ILE A 389 11.05 13.18 27.10
N PRO A 390 11.45 14.25 26.39
CA PRO A 390 11.17 14.40 24.96
C PRO A 390 11.81 13.30 24.09
N TYR A 391 11.04 12.77 23.15
CA TYR A 391 11.46 11.76 22.18
C TYR A 391 11.21 12.27 20.75
N SER A 392 12.28 12.43 19.98
CA SER A 392 12.20 12.94 18.61
C SER A 392 11.98 11.80 17.61
N VAL A 393 11.03 11.97 16.70
CA VAL A 393 10.77 11.06 15.59
C VAL A 393 11.04 11.81 14.28
N LYS A 394 11.74 11.16 13.34
CA LYS A 394 12.07 11.76 12.04
C LYS A 394 10.81 12.22 11.31
N THR A 395 10.80 13.49 10.89
CA THR A 395 9.72 14.06 10.07
C THR A 395 9.64 13.34 8.74
N LYS A 396 8.42 13.02 8.29
CA LYS A 396 8.16 12.37 7.00
C LYS A 396 7.55 13.37 6.03
N LYS A 397 8.16 13.49 4.85
CA LYS A 397 7.79 14.51 3.86
C LYS A 397 7.78 13.93 2.47
N ASN A 398 6.66 14.09 1.76
CA ASN A 398 6.57 13.87 0.32
C ASN A 398 6.02 15.14 -0.30
N LYS A 399 6.91 15.84 -1.02
CA LYS A 399 6.66 17.17 -1.59
C LYS A 399 6.50 17.17 -3.11
N ILE A 400 6.75 16.05 -3.79
CA ILE A 400 6.74 16.02 -5.26
C ILE A 400 5.36 15.53 -5.71
N ASP A 401 4.56 16.46 -6.21
CA ASP A 401 3.32 16.14 -6.91
C ASP A 401 3.63 15.53 -8.30
N GLU A 402 2.65 14.89 -8.92
CA GLU A 402 2.79 14.26 -10.24
C GLU A 402 3.25 15.26 -11.32
N THR A 403 2.85 16.52 -11.21
CA THR A 403 3.27 17.61 -12.09
C THR A 403 4.77 17.87 -12.00
N ASP A 404 5.32 17.94 -10.78
CA ASP A 404 6.75 18.15 -10.54
C ASP A 404 7.59 16.97 -11.05
N PHE A 405 7.07 15.74 -10.91
CA PHE A 405 7.71 14.55 -11.48
C PHE A 405 7.85 14.67 -13.00
N LEU A 406 6.79 15.08 -13.70
CA LEU A 406 6.82 15.27 -15.16
C LEU A 406 7.80 16.37 -15.56
N ILE A 407 7.85 17.49 -14.83
CA ILE A 407 8.80 18.57 -15.09
C ILE A 407 10.24 18.08 -14.94
N ILE A 408 10.56 17.32 -13.88
CA ILE A 408 11.90 16.76 -13.67
C ILE A 408 12.28 15.83 -14.83
N ILE A 409 11.37 14.95 -15.28
CA ILE A 409 11.63 14.07 -16.42
C ILE A 409 11.88 14.86 -17.71
N LEU A 410 11.12 15.93 -17.96
CA LEU A 410 11.34 16.81 -19.12
C LEU A 410 12.70 17.53 -19.05
N ILE A 411 13.12 17.97 -17.87
CA ILE A 411 14.45 18.57 -17.67
C ILE A 411 15.55 17.54 -17.97
N VAL A 412 15.41 16.31 -17.48
CA VAL A 412 16.36 15.22 -17.76
C VAL A 412 16.44 14.93 -19.26
N LEU A 413 15.30 14.87 -19.95
CA LEU A 413 15.25 14.71 -21.41
C LEU A 413 16.02 15.84 -22.11
N ALA A 414 15.73 17.09 -21.77
CA ALA A 414 16.36 18.25 -22.38
C ALA A 414 17.89 18.28 -22.14
N LEU A 415 18.33 17.97 -20.92
CA LEU A 415 19.75 17.90 -20.58
C LEU A 415 20.45 16.76 -21.32
N PHE A 416 19.80 15.60 -21.44
CA PHE A 416 20.35 14.47 -22.21
C PHE A 416 20.55 14.86 -23.67
N GLU A 417 19.54 15.45 -24.32
CA GLU A 417 19.66 15.86 -25.72
C GLU A 417 20.71 16.96 -25.92
N LEU A 418 20.80 17.91 -24.99
CA LEU A 418 21.82 18.94 -25.01
C LEU A 418 23.23 18.34 -24.92
N ILE A 419 23.46 17.44 -23.96
CA ILE A 419 24.75 16.76 -23.78
C ILE A 419 25.10 15.94 -25.03
N TRP A 420 24.15 15.16 -25.55
CA TRP A 420 24.36 14.36 -26.74
C TRP A 420 24.73 15.23 -27.95
N TRP A 421 24.00 16.33 -28.15
CA TRP A 421 24.27 17.29 -29.21
C TRP A 421 25.64 17.94 -29.07
N LEU A 422 26.04 18.38 -27.87
CA LEU A 422 27.35 18.97 -27.61
C LEU A 422 28.49 17.97 -27.86
N VAL A 423 28.35 16.73 -27.40
CA VAL A 423 29.33 15.66 -27.62
C VAL A 423 29.44 15.32 -29.10
N GLY A 424 28.32 15.18 -29.80
CA GLY A 424 28.28 14.94 -31.23
C GLY A 424 28.94 16.08 -32.01
N ARG A 425 28.55 17.33 -31.71
CA ARG A 425 29.13 18.52 -32.34
C ARG A 425 30.63 18.60 -32.13
N HIS A 426 31.13 18.30 -30.94
CA HIS A 426 32.56 18.28 -30.66
C HIS A 426 33.27 17.15 -31.43
N ARG A 427 32.72 15.93 -31.41
CA ARG A 427 33.35 14.73 -32.00
C ARG A 427 33.39 14.77 -33.53
N TYR A 428 32.34 15.30 -34.17
CA TYR A 428 32.15 15.26 -35.61
C TYR A 428 32.51 16.57 -36.32
N ARG A 429 33.02 17.58 -35.59
CA ARG A 429 33.40 18.87 -36.16
C ARG A 429 34.42 18.74 -37.30
N GLN A 430 35.49 17.99 -37.05
CA GLN A 430 36.55 17.77 -38.04
C GLN A 430 36.08 16.90 -39.21
N GLU A 431 35.24 15.88 -38.92
CA GLU A 431 34.69 15.00 -39.98
C GLU A 431 33.76 15.76 -40.92
N GLN A 432 32.98 16.73 -40.40
CA GLN A 432 32.05 17.53 -41.18
C GLN A 432 32.74 18.50 -42.17
N GLU A 433 33.93 18.99 -41.82
CA GLU A 433 34.68 19.96 -42.64
C GLU A 433 35.56 19.27 -43.71
N ALA A 434 35.76 17.96 -43.61
CA ALA A 434 36.63 17.20 -44.51
C ALA A 434 35.95 16.88 -45.86
N ALA A 435 36.72 16.90 -46.95
CA ALA A 435 36.26 16.41 -48.23
C ALA A 435 36.00 14.89 -48.17
N LEU A 436 34.87 14.44 -48.69
CA LEU A 436 34.40 13.05 -48.57
C LEU A 436 35.45 12.06 -49.07
N ALA A 437 35.95 12.24 -50.29
CA ALA A 437 36.90 11.31 -50.91
C ALA A 437 38.22 11.26 -50.14
N GLU A 438 38.81 12.42 -49.81
CA GLU A 438 40.06 12.51 -49.05
C GLU A 438 39.93 11.82 -47.68
N PHE A 439 38.85 12.10 -46.95
CA PHE A 439 38.59 11.50 -45.64
C PHE A 439 38.43 9.98 -45.72
N VAL A 440 37.72 9.47 -46.74
CA VAL A 440 37.52 8.03 -46.93
C VAL A 440 38.83 7.34 -47.29
N LEU A 441 39.67 7.95 -48.13
CA LEU A 441 40.98 7.38 -48.49
C LEU A 441 41.94 7.32 -47.29
N GLU A 442 41.90 8.32 -46.41
CA GLU A 442 42.72 8.34 -45.18
C GLU A 442 42.19 7.39 -44.10
N ASN A 443 40.92 7.53 -43.73
CA ASN A 443 40.34 6.91 -42.54
C ASN A 443 39.57 5.61 -42.83
N ARG A 444 39.26 5.32 -44.10
CA ARG A 444 38.47 4.15 -44.55
C ARG A 444 37.06 4.08 -43.94
N THR A 445 36.53 5.23 -43.52
CA THR A 445 35.22 5.36 -42.88
C THR A 445 34.47 6.56 -43.43
N LEU A 446 33.14 6.49 -43.38
CA LEU A 446 32.28 7.59 -43.81
C LEU A 446 32.39 8.78 -42.82
N PRO A 447 32.74 9.99 -43.28
CA PRO A 447 32.69 11.17 -42.44
C PRO A 447 31.23 11.48 -42.11
N LEU A 448 30.95 11.81 -40.85
CA LEU A 448 29.63 12.19 -40.40
C LEU A 448 29.60 13.65 -39.99
N ASN A 449 28.51 14.34 -40.34
CA ASN A 449 28.13 15.58 -39.66
C ASN A 449 27.30 15.26 -38.40
N THR A 450 27.04 16.28 -37.59
CA THR A 450 26.30 16.11 -36.32
C THR A 450 24.91 15.51 -36.52
N SER A 451 24.20 15.92 -37.58
CA SER A 451 22.85 15.42 -37.89
C SER A 451 22.87 13.96 -38.35
N TRP A 452 23.80 13.60 -39.24
CA TRP A 452 23.99 12.25 -39.73
C TRP A 452 24.41 11.31 -38.62
N ALA A 453 25.26 11.76 -37.69
CA ALA A 453 25.59 10.98 -36.50
C ALA A 453 24.35 10.73 -35.63
N TYR A 454 23.48 11.72 -35.45
CA TYR A 454 22.24 11.56 -34.70
C TYR A 454 21.32 10.51 -35.37
N THR A 455 21.13 10.59 -36.69
CA THR A 455 20.36 9.60 -37.46
C THR A 455 21.00 8.21 -37.40
N HIS A 456 22.31 8.11 -37.63
CA HIS A 456 23.02 6.84 -37.71
C HIS A 456 23.07 6.10 -36.38
N TYR A 457 23.30 6.82 -35.27
CA TYR A 457 23.41 6.26 -33.92
C TYR A 457 22.09 6.26 -33.14
N GLY A 458 20.95 6.57 -33.78
CA GLY A 458 19.67 6.74 -33.10
C GLY A 458 19.22 5.54 -32.24
N VAL A 459 19.56 4.30 -32.62
CA VAL A 459 19.29 3.11 -31.78
C VAL A 459 20.07 3.17 -30.46
N SER A 460 21.37 3.47 -30.52
CA SER A 460 22.21 3.58 -29.32
C SER A 460 21.77 4.75 -28.45
N HIS A 461 21.49 5.91 -29.07
CA HIS A 461 20.92 7.09 -28.40
C HIS A 461 19.63 6.74 -27.65
N THR A 462 18.68 6.11 -28.33
CA THR A 462 17.37 5.76 -27.76
C THR A 462 17.51 4.80 -26.57
N LEU A 463 18.34 3.77 -26.69
CA LEU A 463 18.59 2.81 -25.61
C LEU A 463 19.22 3.50 -24.38
N LEU A 464 20.17 4.41 -24.61
CA LEU A 464 20.81 5.18 -23.54
C LEU A 464 19.82 6.16 -22.89
N LEU A 465 18.97 6.81 -23.67
CA LEU A 465 17.91 7.69 -23.18
C LEU A 465 16.96 6.95 -22.24
N PHE A 466 16.46 5.78 -22.64
CA PHE A 466 15.62 4.95 -21.78
C PHE A 466 16.33 4.50 -20.49
N SER A 467 17.64 4.25 -20.56
CA SER A 467 18.44 3.95 -19.37
C SER A 467 18.48 5.15 -18.40
N VAL A 468 18.80 6.34 -18.90
CA VAL A 468 18.85 7.58 -18.11
C VAL A 468 17.50 7.92 -17.49
N LEU A 469 16.40 7.78 -18.26
CA LEU A 469 15.05 7.99 -17.76
C LEU A 469 14.67 6.99 -16.66
N SER A 470 15.09 5.74 -16.79
CA SER A 470 14.82 4.70 -15.80
C SER A 470 15.54 5.00 -14.49
N PHE A 471 16.83 5.34 -14.52
CA PHE A 471 17.58 5.75 -13.32
C PHE A 471 17.02 7.03 -12.69
N SER A 472 16.66 8.02 -13.52
CA SER A 472 16.07 9.27 -13.03
C SER A 472 14.74 9.04 -12.31
N THR A 473 13.89 8.17 -12.85
CA THR A 473 12.63 7.77 -12.22
C THR A 473 12.86 7.13 -10.84
N ILE A 474 13.87 6.27 -10.71
CA ILE A 474 14.25 5.66 -9.42
C ILE A 474 14.71 6.73 -8.44
N CYS A 475 15.61 7.62 -8.86
CA CYS A 475 16.13 8.70 -8.00
C CYS A 475 15.00 9.58 -7.48
N VAL A 476 14.06 9.98 -8.35
CA VAL A 476 12.93 10.82 -7.94
C VAL A 476 11.98 10.06 -7.02
N LYS A 477 11.67 8.78 -7.29
CA LYS A 477 10.78 7.97 -6.42
C LYS A 477 11.39 7.69 -5.05
N LEU A 478 12.69 7.44 -5.00
CA LEU A 478 13.44 7.31 -3.75
C LEU A 478 13.40 8.61 -2.94
N TYR A 479 13.61 9.75 -3.60
CA TYR A 479 13.58 11.06 -2.93
C TYR A 479 12.17 11.45 -2.45
N ALA A 480 11.15 11.27 -3.29
CA ALA A 480 9.78 11.70 -3.00
C ALA A 480 9.08 10.80 -1.97
N SER A 481 9.26 9.49 -2.09
CA SER A 481 8.39 8.51 -1.41
C SER A 481 9.14 7.40 -0.68
N GLU A 482 10.48 7.43 -0.65
CA GLU A 482 11.33 6.33 -0.16
C GLU A 482 10.98 4.97 -0.83
N VAL A 483 10.33 4.99 -2.00
CA VAL A 483 9.93 3.80 -2.77
C VAL A 483 11.03 3.45 -3.76
N PHE A 484 11.50 2.20 -3.70
CA PHE A 484 12.46 1.65 -4.64
C PHE A 484 11.77 0.70 -5.64
N ILE A 485 11.88 0.98 -6.94
CA ILE A 485 11.25 0.16 -7.99
C ILE A 485 12.33 -0.64 -8.72
N ILE A 486 12.47 -1.92 -8.34
CA ILE A 486 13.51 -2.84 -8.84
C ILE A 486 13.44 -3.02 -10.36
N ILE A 487 12.25 -3.02 -10.96
CA ILE A 487 12.09 -3.20 -12.41
C ILE A 487 12.82 -2.10 -13.20
N PHE A 488 12.68 -0.83 -12.80
CA PHE A 488 13.37 0.28 -13.48
C PHE A 488 14.90 0.18 -13.32
N LEU A 489 15.39 -0.37 -12.20
CA LEU A 489 16.83 -0.57 -12.01
C LEU A 489 17.38 -1.53 -13.07
N TRP A 490 16.70 -2.67 -13.26
CA TRP A 490 17.11 -3.67 -14.25
C TRP A 490 16.98 -3.15 -15.68
N ILE A 491 15.93 -2.39 -16.00
CA ILE A 491 15.81 -1.72 -17.30
C ILE A 491 16.99 -0.77 -17.52
N GLY A 492 17.30 0.08 -16.53
CA GLY A 492 18.43 1.01 -16.58
C GLY A 492 19.76 0.29 -16.84
N ILE A 493 20.06 -0.75 -16.05
CA ILE A 493 21.30 -1.52 -16.14
C ILE A 493 21.40 -2.30 -17.46
N LEU A 494 20.33 -2.98 -17.88
CA LEU A 494 20.34 -3.84 -19.06
C LEU A 494 20.50 -3.03 -20.35
N LEU A 495 19.91 -1.84 -20.43
CA LEU A 495 19.94 -1.05 -21.68
C LEU A 495 21.30 -0.44 -21.98
N VAL A 496 22.16 -0.19 -20.99
CA VAL A 496 23.52 0.37 -21.22
C VAL A 496 24.40 -0.54 -22.08
N PRO A 497 24.62 -1.83 -21.76
CA PRO A 497 25.41 -2.71 -22.61
C PRO A 497 24.77 -2.92 -23.98
N LEU A 498 23.43 -2.96 -24.09
CA LEU A 498 22.76 -3.00 -25.39
C LEU A 498 23.01 -1.73 -26.21
N ALA A 499 22.98 -0.55 -25.59
CA ALA A 499 23.29 0.72 -26.24
C ALA A 499 24.73 0.73 -26.78
N TYR A 500 25.68 0.22 -26.00
CA TYR A 500 27.08 0.11 -26.40
C TYR A 500 27.30 -0.91 -27.52
N LEU A 501 26.68 -2.09 -27.45
CA LEU A 501 26.76 -3.09 -28.51
C LEU A 501 26.15 -2.57 -29.82
N SER A 502 25.01 -1.88 -29.73
CA SER A 502 24.38 -1.20 -30.87
C SER A 502 25.30 -0.14 -31.47
N TYR A 503 25.90 0.72 -30.65
CA TYR A 503 26.88 1.72 -31.09
C TYR A 503 28.06 1.07 -31.83
N ARG A 504 28.65 0.01 -31.27
CA ARG A 504 29.79 -0.69 -31.87
C ARG A 504 29.41 -1.32 -33.21
N ASN A 505 28.23 -1.91 -33.29
CA ASN A 505 27.71 -2.47 -34.54
C ASN A 505 27.44 -1.38 -35.58
N GLN A 506 26.84 -0.27 -35.19
CA GLN A 506 26.58 0.90 -36.06
C GLN A 506 27.89 1.52 -36.54
N ARG A 507 28.91 1.66 -35.69
CA ARG A 507 30.23 2.19 -36.08
C ARG A 507 30.88 1.34 -37.17
N ARG A 508 30.79 0.01 -37.09
CA ARG A 508 31.33 -0.90 -38.11
C ARG A 508 30.68 -0.73 -39.48
N LYS A 509 29.42 -0.31 -39.55
CA LYS A 509 28.70 -0.08 -40.81
C LYS A 509 29.19 1.17 -41.57
N LEU A 510 30.00 2.02 -40.95
CA LEU A 510 30.57 3.19 -41.62
C LEU A 510 31.86 2.86 -42.38
N ASN A 511 32.42 1.66 -42.18
CA ASN A 511 33.67 1.27 -42.82
C ASN A 511 33.42 0.95 -44.30
N PHE A 512 34.31 1.44 -45.17
CA PHE A 512 34.26 1.15 -46.59
C PHE A 512 34.90 -0.21 -46.92
N GLU A 513 34.37 -0.86 -47.95
CA GLU A 513 34.93 -2.07 -48.54
C GLU A 513 35.66 -1.73 -49.85
N SER A 514 36.95 -2.10 -49.96
CA SER A 514 37.74 -1.90 -51.17
C SER A 514 37.46 -3.01 -52.19
N THR A 515 37.24 -2.63 -53.45
CA THR A 515 37.12 -3.55 -54.59
C THR A 515 38.16 -3.17 -55.65
N PRO A 516 39.12 -4.05 -55.98
CA PRO A 516 40.07 -3.79 -57.06
C PRO A 516 39.34 -3.62 -58.38
N THR A 517 39.79 -2.69 -59.22
CA THR A 517 39.24 -2.51 -60.56
C THR A 517 40.30 -2.04 -61.54
N THR A 518 40.18 -2.46 -62.79
CA THR A 518 41.00 -2.02 -63.93
C THR A 518 40.24 -1.07 -64.85
N LEU A 519 38.99 -0.75 -64.52
CA LEU A 519 38.13 0.14 -65.30
C LEU A 519 38.57 1.60 -65.11
N ASP A 520 38.45 2.40 -66.17
CA ASP A 520 38.61 3.84 -66.06
C ASP A 520 37.37 4.48 -65.41
N LYS A 521 37.49 5.74 -65.00
CA LYS A 521 36.42 6.45 -64.27
C LYS A 521 35.12 6.51 -65.07
N GLN A 522 35.20 6.71 -66.38
CA GLN A 522 34.04 6.79 -67.25
C GLN A 522 33.33 5.42 -67.36
N ALA A 523 34.07 4.33 -67.54
CA ALA A 523 33.46 3.00 -67.56
C ALA A 523 32.84 2.63 -66.21
N ILE A 524 33.44 3.06 -65.09
CA ILE A 524 32.83 2.89 -63.77
C ILE A 524 31.49 3.65 -63.72
N TYR A 525 31.49 4.93 -64.10
CA TYR A 525 30.28 5.74 -64.13
C TYR A 525 29.18 5.12 -64.99
N ASP A 526 29.48 4.69 -66.22
CA ASP A 526 28.52 4.09 -67.13
C ASP A 526 27.92 2.79 -66.55
N LYS A 527 28.73 1.98 -65.86
CA LYS A 527 28.25 0.77 -65.18
C LYS A 527 27.35 1.10 -63.98
N ILE A 528 27.69 2.14 -63.21
CA ILE A 528 26.85 2.58 -62.08
C ILE A 528 25.53 3.17 -62.58
N CYS A 529 25.52 3.95 -63.66
CA CYS A 529 24.29 4.49 -64.25
C CYS A 529 23.35 3.38 -64.71
N LYS A 530 23.87 2.39 -65.44
CA LYS A 530 23.06 1.21 -65.84
C LYS A 530 22.48 0.47 -64.65
N LEU A 531 23.24 0.38 -63.56
CA LEU A 531 22.80 -0.30 -62.35
C LEU A 531 21.76 0.52 -61.57
N ALA A 532 21.91 1.85 -61.58
CA ALA A 532 20.96 2.79 -61.02
C ALA A 532 19.62 2.73 -61.78
N ASP A 533 19.65 2.76 -63.12
CA ASP A 533 18.46 2.61 -63.96
C ASP A 533 17.75 1.26 -63.71
N TYR A 534 18.51 0.17 -63.60
CA TYR A 534 17.94 -1.16 -63.40
C TYR A 534 17.32 -1.35 -62.01
N TYR A 535 17.90 -0.75 -60.97
CA TYR A 535 17.43 -0.88 -59.59
C TYR A 535 16.66 0.32 -59.05
N ASP A 536 16.33 1.29 -59.90
CA ASP A 536 15.62 2.53 -59.54
C ASP A 536 16.34 3.29 -58.41
N TRP A 537 17.63 3.58 -58.63
CA TRP A 537 18.44 4.43 -57.75
C TRP A 537 18.58 5.82 -58.36
N ASP A 538 18.52 6.85 -57.51
CA ASP A 538 18.80 8.22 -57.92
C ASP A 538 20.26 8.57 -57.60
N ILE A 539 20.93 9.20 -58.55
CA ILE A 539 22.32 9.65 -58.38
C ILE A 539 22.29 11.09 -57.84
N ASP A 540 22.71 11.24 -56.59
CA ASP A 540 22.77 12.52 -55.87
C ASP A 540 23.94 13.39 -56.33
N HIS A 541 25.09 12.76 -56.55
CA HIS A 541 26.33 13.44 -56.89
C HIS A 541 27.20 12.54 -57.76
N CYS A 542 27.75 13.12 -58.83
CA CYS A 542 28.78 12.51 -59.64
C CYS A 542 29.92 13.52 -59.82
N GLY A 543 31.03 13.28 -59.13
CA GLY A 543 32.26 14.07 -59.22
C GLY A 543 33.43 13.23 -59.74
N ASP A 544 34.58 13.88 -59.91
CA ASP A 544 35.82 13.22 -60.35
C ASP A 544 36.44 12.30 -59.29
N ASP A 545 36.01 12.43 -58.04
CA ASP A 545 36.55 11.78 -56.84
C ASP A 545 35.56 10.79 -56.21
N CYS A 546 34.25 11.00 -56.36
CA CYS A 546 33.22 10.11 -55.83
C CYS A 546 31.87 10.17 -56.55
N ILE A 547 31.08 9.10 -56.37
CA ILE A 547 29.66 9.03 -56.71
C ILE A 547 28.87 8.79 -55.43
N VAL A 548 27.76 9.51 -55.27
CA VAL A 548 26.77 9.32 -54.21
C VAL A 548 25.41 9.06 -54.84
N ALA A 549 24.70 8.07 -54.33
CA ALA A 549 23.37 7.71 -54.82
C ALA A 549 22.46 7.29 -53.67
N HIS A 550 21.14 7.37 -53.86
CA HIS A 550 20.15 6.86 -52.92
C HIS A 550 19.22 5.84 -53.56
N THR A 551 18.78 4.87 -52.76
CA THR A 551 17.79 3.88 -53.18
C THR A 551 16.37 4.35 -52.87
N ASN A 552 15.43 3.99 -53.75
CA ASN A 552 14.01 4.25 -53.55
C ASN A 552 13.34 3.01 -52.93
N PRO A 553 13.06 3.02 -51.61
CA PRO A 553 12.39 1.89 -50.97
C PRO A 553 10.92 1.85 -51.43
N ALA A 554 10.44 0.67 -51.82
CA ALA A 554 9.00 0.46 -51.99
C ALA A 554 8.24 0.63 -50.66
N ILE A 555 6.96 1.00 -50.73
CA ILE A 555 6.07 1.36 -49.61
C ILE A 555 6.04 0.33 -48.46
N TRP A 556 6.35 -0.94 -48.74
CA TRP A 556 6.31 -2.05 -47.78
C TRP A 556 7.66 -2.40 -47.13
N HIS A 557 8.74 -1.66 -47.41
CA HIS A 557 10.03 -1.87 -46.76
C HIS A 557 10.13 -1.14 -45.42
N LEU A 558 10.73 -1.80 -44.43
CA LEU A 558 11.04 -1.23 -43.10
C LEU A 558 12.32 -0.35 -43.08
N THR A 559 12.84 0.00 -44.26
CA THR A 559 13.96 0.94 -44.44
C THR A 559 13.46 2.22 -45.10
N TRP A 560 14.11 3.34 -44.78
CA TRP A 560 13.82 4.64 -45.41
C TRP A 560 14.61 4.83 -46.73
N GLY A 561 15.19 3.75 -47.26
CA GLY A 561 16.18 3.78 -48.33
C GLY A 561 17.61 3.72 -47.79
N GLU A 562 18.55 3.54 -48.70
CA GLU A 562 19.97 3.47 -48.43
C GLU A 562 20.69 4.58 -49.22
N GLN A 563 21.71 5.17 -48.60
CA GLN A 563 22.69 5.99 -49.29
C GLN A 563 23.91 5.15 -49.63
N ILE A 564 24.37 5.28 -50.86
CA ILE A 564 25.48 4.53 -51.45
C ILE A 564 26.60 5.53 -51.73
N PHE A 565 27.80 5.18 -51.30
CA PHE A 565 29.00 5.98 -51.47
C PHE A 565 30.04 5.16 -52.23
N ILE A 566 30.55 5.72 -53.32
CA ILE A 566 31.57 5.12 -54.17
C ILE A 566 32.70 6.13 -54.31
N VAL A 567 33.87 5.85 -53.74
CA VAL A 567 35.03 6.76 -53.77
C VAL A 567 36.12 6.14 -54.65
N PHE A 568 36.64 6.94 -55.58
CA PHE A 568 37.65 6.50 -56.54
C PHE A 568 39.06 6.54 -55.94
N ASP A 569 39.83 5.50 -56.22
CA ASP A 569 41.26 5.39 -55.92
C ASP A 569 41.98 4.84 -57.16
N LYS A 570 43.31 4.93 -57.23
CA LYS A 570 44.09 4.70 -58.47
C LYS A 570 43.85 3.32 -59.10
N SER A 571 43.76 2.26 -58.31
CA SER A 571 43.61 0.87 -58.79
C SER A 571 42.49 0.10 -58.10
N GLN A 572 41.62 0.81 -57.38
CA GLN A 572 40.54 0.24 -56.59
C GLN A 572 39.45 1.27 -56.35
N VAL A 573 38.28 0.80 -55.92
CA VAL A 573 37.14 1.65 -55.56
C VAL A 573 36.71 1.28 -54.15
N TRP A 574 36.46 2.29 -53.33
CA TRP A 574 35.95 2.14 -51.98
C TRP A 574 34.44 2.29 -52.01
N ILE A 575 33.71 1.28 -51.53
CA ILE A 575 32.24 1.25 -51.59
C ILE A 575 31.69 1.12 -50.18
N ASN A 576 30.67 1.91 -49.87
CA ASN A 576 29.84 1.72 -48.68
C ASN A 576 28.36 1.95 -49.02
N SER A 577 27.48 1.31 -48.26
CA SER A 577 26.05 1.59 -48.28
C SER A 577 25.54 1.60 -46.85
N VAL A 578 24.84 2.68 -46.49
CA VAL A 578 24.26 2.90 -45.15
C VAL A 578 22.79 3.26 -45.30
N ASN A 579 22.02 3.16 -44.21
CA ASN A 579 20.66 3.70 -44.22
C ASN A 579 20.71 5.20 -44.54
N ASP A 580 19.72 5.69 -45.27
CA ASP A 580 19.63 7.09 -45.67
C ASP A 580 19.75 8.03 -44.46
N LEU A 581 20.86 8.78 -44.40
CA LEU A 581 21.24 9.63 -43.27
C LEU A 581 20.42 10.93 -43.23
N ASN A 582 19.77 11.29 -44.33
CA ASN A 582 18.90 12.47 -44.44
C ASN A 582 17.47 12.17 -43.96
N LYS A 583 17.14 10.89 -43.70
CA LYS A 583 15.85 10.45 -43.20
C LYS A 583 15.93 10.04 -41.73
N ARG A 584 14.97 9.23 -41.26
CA ARG A 584 14.90 8.78 -39.86
C ARG A 584 15.81 7.58 -39.62
N THR A 585 16.25 7.41 -38.37
CA THR A 585 16.96 6.20 -37.93
C THR A 585 16.11 4.96 -38.24
N SER A 586 16.65 4.04 -39.05
CA SER A 586 16.09 2.69 -39.18
C SER A 586 16.92 1.69 -38.37
N PRO A 587 16.32 0.97 -37.41
CA PRO A 587 17.00 -0.04 -36.62
C PRO A 587 17.36 -1.30 -37.41
N PHE A 588 16.69 -1.56 -38.54
CA PHE A 588 16.83 -2.80 -39.30
C PHE A 588 17.13 -2.51 -40.76
N SER A 589 18.37 -2.79 -41.18
CA SER A 589 18.78 -2.64 -42.58
C SER A 589 18.54 -3.91 -43.42
N PHE A 590 17.95 -4.98 -42.85
CA PHE A 590 17.59 -6.29 -43.46
C PHE A 590 18.54 -6.83 -44.56
N GLY A 591 19.83 -6.51 -44.49
CA GLY A 591 20.81 -6.89 -45.50
C GLY A 591 20.82 -6.04 -46.80
N TYR A 592 19.96 -5.03 -46.94
CA TYR A 592 19.88 -4.18 -48.15
C TYR A 592 21.21 -3.49 -48.47
N ALA A 593 21.84 -2.85 -47.49
CA ALA A 593 23.17 -2.26 -47.62
C ALA A 593 24.21 -3.24 -48.19
N LYS A 594 24.27 -4.47 -47.63
CA LYS A 594 25.18 -5.52 -48.12
C LYS A 594 24.82 -5.98 -49.54
N ARG A 595 23.53 -6.02 -49.89
CA ARG A 595 23.05 -6.36 -51.23
C ARG A 595 23.47 -5.30 -52.25
N ASN A 596 23.40 -4.02 -51.90
CA ASN A 596 23.81 -2.91 -52.77
C ASN A 596 25.33 -2.93 -53.00
N ILE A 597 26.13 -3.11 -51.93
CA ILE A 597 27.59 -3.27 -52.06
C ILE A 597 27.93 -4.47 -52.97
N ARG A 598 27.23 -5.60 -52.81
CA ARG A 598 27.44 -6.79 -53.65
C ARG A 598 27.12 -6.53 -55.13
N ARG A 599 25.99 -5.88 -55.42
CA ARG A 599 25.58 -5.52 -56.80
C ARG A 599 26.63 -4.64 -57.49
N ILE A 600 27.13 -3.63 -56.77
CA ILE A 600 28.19 -2.74 -57.28
C ILE A 600 29.46 -3.54 -57.54
N ARG A 601 29.89 -4.37 -56.58
CA ARG A 601 31.07 -5.23 -56.75
C ARG A 601 30.95 -6.13 -57.98
N GLU A 602 29.81 -6.80 -58.15
CA GLU A 602 29.54 -7.68 -59.30
C GLU A 602 29.63 -6.90 -60.62
N ALA A 603 29.02 -5.70 -60.70
CA ALA A 603 29.10 -4.86 -61.88
C ALA A 603 30.54 -4.41 -62.21
N LEU A 604 31.35 -4.08 -61.19
CA LEU A 604 32.72 -3.62 -61.39
C LEU A 604 33.70 -4.76 -61.72
N THR A 605 33.41 -6.00 -61.33
CA THR A 605 34.34 -7.15 -61.49
C THR A 605 33.98 -8.08 -62.64
N GLN A 606 32.71 -8.15 -63.03
CA GLN A 606 32.26 -8.99 -64.12
C GLN A 606 31.81 -8.12 -65.31
N ASP A 607 32.14 -8.53 -66.53
CA ASP A 607 31.59 -7.96 -67.78
C ASP A 607 30.13 -8.40 -68.03
N VAL A 608 29.31 -8.47 -66.97
CA VAL A 608 28.03 -9.15 -67.00
C VAL A 608 27.03 -8.41 -67.90
N THR A 609 26.78 -9.05 -69.04
CA THR A 609 25.46 -9.21 -69.63
C THR A 609 24.46 -9.56 -68.52
N ILE A 610 23.69 -8.56 -68.11
CA ILE A 610 22.57 -8.70 -67.19
C ILE A 610 21.71 -9.85 -67.72
N ARG A 611 21.69 -10.99 -67.01
CA ARG A 611 20.75 -12.08 -67.32
C ARG A 611 19.37 -11.66 -66.83
N ASP A 612 18.44 -11.70 -67.77
CA ASP A 612 17.00 -11.45 -67.61
C ASP A 612 16.39 -12.13 -66.37
#